data_AF-A0A7J4J274-F1
#
_entry.id   AF-A0A7J4J274-F1
#
_cell.length_a   1.000
_cell.length_b   1.000
_cell.length_c   1.000
_cell.angle_alpha   90.00
_cell.angle_beta   90.00
_cell.angle_gamma   90.00
#
_symmetry.space_group_name_H-M   'P 1'
#
loop_
_entity.id
_entity.type
_entity.pdbx_description
1 polymer ?
#
loop_
_entity_poly.entity_id
_entity_poly.type
_entity_poly.pdbx_seq_one_letter_code
_entity_poly.pdbx_strand_id
1 'polypeptide(L)'
;MSEVKTIKDIDDETWSRFKNLAAKNKVTLGTLFRDLVLEHSKKSKEFWSTILSSPKILHEEEAKDIDIITQRVRKEYGFRQ
;
A
#
# COMPACT_ATOMS: atom_id res chain seq x y z
N MET A 1 12.35 11.48 -28.78
CA MET A 1 11.08 10.71 -28.70
C MET A 1 10.91 10.26 -27.26
N SER A 2 9.79 10.60 -26.60
CA SER A 2 9.53 10.17 -25.23
C SER A 2 9.29 8.65 -25.18
N GLU A 3 9.95 7.96 -24.26
CA GLU A 3 9.83 6.52 -24.07
C GLU A 3 8.37 6.15 -23.71
N VAL A 4 7.69 5.40 -24.59
CA VAL A 4 6.33 4.92 -24.34
C VAL A 4 6.44 3.76 -23.35
N LYS A 5 6.15 4.03 -22.07
CA LYS A 5 6.10 3.00 -21.03
C LYS A 5 4.87 2.14 -21.24
N THR A 6 5.04 0.95 -21.79
CA THR A 6 3.99 -0.07 -21.85
C THR A 6 3.88 -0.79 -20.51
N ILE A 7 2.65 -1.16 -20.13
CA ILE A 7 2.42 -1.99 -18.95
C ILE A 7 2.85 -3.41 -19.33
N LYS A 8 3.85 -3.95 -18.62
CA LYS A 8 4.36 -5.31 -18.85
C LYS A 8 3.44 -6.32 -18.16
N ASP A 9 3.36 -7.52 -18.73
CA ASP A 9 2.72 -8.70 -18.11
C ASP A 9 1.22 -8.57 -17.81
N ILE A 10 0.49 -7.85 -18.66
CA ILE A 10 -0.98 -7.89 -18.66
C ILE A 10 -1.46 -8.93 -19.67
N ASP A 11 -2.31 -9.85 -19.21
CA ASP A 11 -3.02 -10.78 -20.08
C ASP A 11 -4.14 -10.07 -20.89
N ASP A 12 -4.52 -10.66 -22.02
CA ASP A 12 -5.50 -10.08 -22.94
C ASP A 12 -6.90 -9.91 -22.31
N GLU A 13 -7.28 -10.79 -21.38
CA GLU A 13 -8.57 -10.72 -20.69
C GLU A 13 -8.62 -9.50 -19.78
N THR A 14 -7.58 -9.30 -18.98
CA THR A 14 -7.36 -8.15 -18.11
C THR A 14 -7.31 -6.86 -18.91
N TRP A 15 -6.63 -6.86 -20.07
CA TRP A 15 -6.60 -5.69 -20.96
C TRP A 15 -7.98 -5.35 -21.52
N SER A 16 -8.75 -6.36 -21.91
CA SER A 16 -10.13 -6.21 -22.37
C SER A 16 -11.04 -5.65 -21.27
N ARG A 17 -10.89 -6.14 -20.04
CA ARG A 17 -11.63 -5.63 -18.87
C ARG A 17 -11.34 -4.14 -18.63
N PHE A 18 -10.08 -3.71 -18.71
CA PHE A 18 -9.73 -2.29 -18.57
C PHE A 18 -10.33 -1.41 -19.68
N LYS A 19 -10.29 -1.87 -20.94
CA LYS A 19 -10.94 -1.16 -22.06
C LYS A 19 -12.44 -1.00 -21.83
N ASN A 20 -13.11 -2.09 -21.44
CA ASN A 20 -14.54 -2.08 -21.16
C ASN A 20 -14.88 -1.15 -20.00
N LEU A 21 -14.06 -1.13 -18.95
CA LEU A 21 -14.24 -0.24 -17.81
C LEU A 21 -14.07 1.23 -18.20
N ALA A 22 -13.05 1.56 -19.00
CA ALA A 22 -12.83 2.92 -19.51
C ALA A 22 -14.02 3.38 -20.38
N ALA A 23 -14.50 2.52 -21.27
CA ALA A 23 -15.64 2.79 -22.13
C ALA A 23 -16.94 3.02 -21.32
N LYS A 24 -17.22 2.17 -20.33
CA LYS A 24 -18.38 2.33 -19.42
C LYS A 24 -18.38 3.67 -18.69
N ASN A 25 -17.20 4.13 -18.27
CA ASN A 25 -17.02 5.39 -17.56
C ASN A 25 -16.81 6.60 -18.48
N LYS A 26 -16.83 6.40 -19.81
CA LYS A 26 -16.61 7.45 -20.84
C LYS A 26 -15.30 8.23 -20.64
N VAL A 27 -14.25 7.53 -20.23
CA VAL A 27 -12.90 8.11 -20.02
C VAL A 27 -11.88 7.40 -20.91
N THR A 28 -10.74 8.05 -21.14
CA THR A 28 -9.60 7.38 -21.80
C THR A 28 -8.95 6.37 -20.86
N LEU A 29 -8.29 5.35 -21.41
CA LEU A 29 -7.49 4.40 -20.60
C LEU A 29 -6.43 5.11 -19.75
N GLY A 30 -5.76 6.12 -20.29
CA GLY A 30 -4.77 6.89 -19.55
C GLY A 30 -5.38 7.60 -18.34
N THR A 31 -6.57 8.20 -18.50
CA THR A 31 -7.32 8.81 -17.41
C THR A 31 -7.72 7.76 -16.36
N LEU A 32 -8.27 6.63 -16.80
CA LEU A 32 -8.66 5.53 -15.90
C LEU A 32 -7.48 5.05 -15.05
N PHE A 33 -6.33 4.78 -15.65
CA PHE A 33 -5.16 4.30 -14.91
C PHE A 33 -4.60 5.34 -13.95
N ARG A 34 -4.55 6.61 -14.37
CA ARG A 34 -4.14 7.70 -13.48
C ARG A 34 -5.05 7.77 -12.26
N ASP A 35 -6.35 7.69 -12.46
CA ASP A 35 -7.33 7.82 -11.38
C ASP A 35 -7.27 6.62 -10.43
N LEU A 36 -7.08 5.39 -10.95
CA LEU A 36 -6.84 4.20 -10.14
C LEU A 36 -5.58 4.32 -9.27
N VAL A 37 -4.48 4.82 -9.83
CA VAL A 37 -3.22 5.04 -9.07
C VAL A 37 -3.41 6.11 -7.99
N LEU A 38 -4.11 7.19 -8.31
CA LEU A 38 -4.42 8.25 -7.34
C LEU A 38 -5.29 7.73 -6.20
N GLU A 39 -6.31 6.94 -6.51
CA GLU A 39 -7.20 6.34 -5.52
C GLU A 39 -6.45 5.36 -4.61
N HIS A 40 -5.60 4.50 -5.18
CA HIS A 40 -4.74 3.61 -4.40
C HIS A 40 -3.82 4.40 -3.46
N SER A 41 -3.17 5.46 -3.96
CA SER A 41 -2.30 6.32 -3.16
C SER A 41 -3.04 6.98 -1.99
N LYS A 42 -4.27 7.47 -2.22
CA LYS A 42 -5.12 8.03 -1.17
C LYS A 42 -5.47 7.00 -0.11
N LYS A 43 -5.95 5.82 -0.52
CA LYS A 43 -6.29 4.72 0.39
C LYS A 43 -5.10 4.26 1.22
N SER A 44 -3.91 4.14 0.62
CA SER A 44 -2.68 3.80 1.36
C SER A 44 -2.31 4.87 2.39
N LYS A 45 -2.45 6.16 2.05
CA LYS A 45 -2.20 7.25 3.00
C LYS A 45 -3.20 7.26 4.14
N GLU A 46 -4.49 7.08 3.86
CA GLU A 46 -5.55 7.01 4.88
C GLU A 46 -5.35 5.83 5.83
N PHE A 47 -4.93 4.67 5.30
CA PHE A 47 -4.61 3.50 6.12
C PHE A 47 -3.47 3.79 7.11
N TRP A 48 -2.33 4.31 6.64
CA TRP A 48 -1.20 4.63 7.51
C TRP A 48 -1.50 5.80 8.46
N SER A 49 -2.23 6.80 7.98
CA SER A 49 -2.75 7.89 8.81
C SER A 49 -3.52 7.31 9.99
N THR A 50 -4.47 6.40 9.74
CA THR A 50 -5.32 5.82 10.79
C THR A 50 -4.50 5.04 11.82
N ILE A 51 -3.52 4.26 11.38
CA ILE A 51 -2.62 3.52 12.28
C ILE A 51 -1.77 4.48 13.12
N LEU A 52 -1.18 5.49 12.49
CA LEU A 52 -0.22 6.39 13.14
C LEU A 52 -0.89 7.47 13.98
N SER A 53 -2.13 7.85 13.66
CA SER A 53 -2.94 8.81 14.43
C SER A 53 -3.74 8.15 15.54
N SER A 54 -3.70 6.82 15.65
CA SER A 54 -4.36 6.13 16.75
C SER A 54 -3.74 6.60 18.07
N PRO A 55 -4.56 6.92 19.09
CA PRO A 55 -4.04 7.38 20.38
C PRO A 55 -3.06 6.34 20.91
N LYS A 56 -1.91 6.82 21.40
CA LYS A 56 -0.91 5.95 22.02
C LYS A 56 -1.58 5.22 23.20
N ILE A 57 -1.72 3.91 23.07
CA ILE A 57 -2.32 3.06 24.11
C ILE A 57 -1.35 2.90 25.29
N LEU A 58 -0.04 2.96 25.01
CA LEU A 58 1.02 2.80 25.99
C LEU A 58 1.68 4.13 26.30
N HIS A 59 1.99 4.33 27.57
CA HIS A 59 2.93 5.36 28.00
C HIS A 59 4.34 5.01 27.51
N GLU A 60 5.21 6.02 27.39
CA GLU A 60 6.58 5.83 26.87
C GLU A 60 7.40 4.82 27.70
N GLU A 61 7.15 4.75 29.00
CA GLU A 61 7.80 3.81 29.92
C GLU A 61 7.33 2.37 29.64
N GLU A 62 6.03 2.15 29.53
CA GLU A 62 5.44 0.83 29.21
C GLU A 62 5.90 0.33 27.83
N ALA A 63 6.02 1.24 26.86
CA ALA A 63 6.53 0.92 25.53
C ALA A 63 8.01 0.46 25.57
N LYS A 64 8.85 1.11 26.39
CA LYS A 64 10.25 0.70 26.59
C LYS A 64 10.36 -0.66 27.29
N ASP A 65 9.51 -0.92 28.28
CA ASP A 65 9.51 -2.20 29.00
C ASP A 65 9.13 -3.36 28.07
N ILE A 66 8.12 -3.16 27.21
CA ILE A 66 7.71 -4.16 26.21
C ILE A 66 8.82 -4.39 25.18
N ASP A 67 9.53 -3.35 24.74
CA ASP A 67 10.65 -3.50 23.79
C ASP A 67 11.79 -4.32 24.42
N ILE A 68 12.15 -4.05 25.67
CA ILE A 68 13.18 -4.81 26.41
C ILE A 68 12.78 -6.28 26.55
N ILE A 69 11.51 -6.56 26.90
CA ILE A 69 10.98 -7.93 27.00
C ILE A 69 11.03 -8.61 25.63
N THR A 70 10.60 -7.93 24.58
CA THR A 70 10.56 -8.46 23.22
C THR A 70 11.96 -8.80 22.71
N GLN A 71 12.95 -7.93 22.95
CA GLN A 71 14.35 -8.19 22.61
C GLN A 71 14.91 -9.40 23.38
N ARG A 72 14.58 -9.52 24.67
CA ARG A 72 15.00 -10.66 25.49
C ARG A 72 14.43 -11.98 24.96
N VAL A 73 13.14 -12.02 24.67
CA VAL A 73 12.46 -13.20 24.11
C VAL A 73 13.04 -13.54 22.72
N ARG A 74 13.20 -12.56 21.83
CA ARG A 74 13.80 -12.81 20.51
C ARG A 74 15.19 -13.44 20.62
N LYS A 75 16.03 -12.96 21.55
CA LYS A 75 17.35 -13.51 21.83
C LYS A 75 17.30 -14.94 22.38
N GLU A 76 16.36 -15.24 23.29
CA GLU A 76 16.18 -16.56 23.88
C GLU A 76 15.76 -17.62 22.86
N TYR A 77 14.89 -17.24 21.91
CA TYR A 77 14.38 -18.14 20.88
C TYR A 77 15.17 -18.08 19.54
N GLY A 78 16.32 -17.40 19.52
CA GLY A 78 17.23 -17.38 18.36
C GLY A 78 16.73 -16.58 17.16
N PHE A 79 15.76 -15.69 17.33
CA PHE A 79 15.36 -14.74 16.28
C PHE A 79 16.42 -13.64 16.15
N ARG A 80 16.75 -13.25 14.92
CA ARG A 80 17.87 -12.34 14.56
C ARG A 80 17.88 -11.06 15.41
N GLN A 81 19.09 -10.71 15.88
CA GLN A 81 19.44 -9.43 16.53
C GLN A 81 19.24 -8.25 15.59
#